data_AF-A0A842NR21-F1
#
_entry.id   AF-A0A842NR21-F1
#
_cell.length_a   1.000
_cell.length_b   1.000
_cell.length_c   1.000
_cell.angle_alpha   90.00
_cell.angle_beta   90.00
_cell.angle_gamma   90.00
#
_symmetry.space_group_name_H-M   'P 1'
#
loop_
_entity.id
_entity.type
_entity.pdbx_description
1 polymer ?
#
loop_
_entity_poly.entity_id
_entity_poly.type
_entity_poly.pdbx_seq_one_letter_code
_entity_poly.pdbx_strand_id
1 'polypeptide(L)' 'MSAVSMDDRGRVTLPAEMRSKINAKKFIAYLEGDTIMLIPIPDPSEAKGSVNIPWSIEELEEAGEELAPKRG' A
#
# COMPACT_ATOMS: atom_id res chain seq x y z
N MET A 1 -21.08 9.44 10.11
CA MET A 1 -20.50 10.48 9.23
C MET A 1 -19.86 11.52 10.15
N SER A 2 -18.56 11.79 9.99
CA SER A 2 -17.83 12.73 10.86
C SER A 2 -17.27 13.84 9.98
N ALA A 3 -17.60 15.09 10.29
CA ALA A 3 -16.91 16.23 9.69
C ALA A 3 -15.51 16.33 10.32
N VAL A 4 -14.51 16.62 9.50
CA VAL A 4 -13.11 16.84 9.92
C VAL A 4 -12.60 18.10 9.26
N SER A 5 -11.76 18.85 9.96
CA SER A 5 -11.09 20.04 9.44
C SER A 5 -9.62 19.75 9.15
N MET A 6 -9.07 20.53 8.24
CA MET A 6 -7.64 20.56 7.97
C MET A 6 -6.95 21.43 9.01
N ASP A 7 -5.75 21.05 9.45
CA ASP A 7 -4.92 21.92 10.29
C ASP A 7 -4.13 22.95 9.47
N ASP A 8 -3.39 23.80 10.16
CA ASP A 8 -2.53 24.86 9.60
C ASP A 8 -1.44 24.33 8.64
N ARG A 9 -1.11 23.04 8.73
CA ARG A 9 -0.12 22.37 7.89
C ARG A 9 -0.74 21.54 6.77
N GLY A 10 -2.06 21.64 6.58
CA GLY A 10 -2.74 20.93 5.51
C GLY A 10 -3.10 19.48 5.84
N ARG A 11 -3.04 19.05 7.11
CA ARG A 11 -3.28 17.65 7.51
C ARG A 11 -4.73 17.44 7.92
N VAL A 12 -5.29 16.31 7.51
CA VAL A 12 -6.61 15.83 7.97
C VAL A 12 -6.42 14.62 8.86
N THR A 13 -6.99 14.65 10.05
CA THR A 13 -6.90 13.53 11.00
C THR A 13 -8.11 12.61 10.84
N LEU A 14 -7.86 11.32 10.59
CA LEU A 14 -8.92 10.32 10.55
C LEU A 14 -9.45 10.01 11.97
N PRO A 15 -10.77 10.05 12.20
CA PRO A 15 -11.38 9.69 13.48
C PRO A 15 -10.99 8.28 13.95
N ALA A 16 -10.96 8.06 15.27
CA ALA A 16 -10.52 6.79 15.85
C ALA A 16 -11.31 5.58 15.33
N GLU A 17 -12.63 5.71 15.17
CA GLU A 17 -13.50 4.67 14.63
C GLU A 17 -13.17 4.27 13.18
N MET A 18 -12.64 5.19 12.38
CA MET A 18 -12.24 4.91 11.00
C MET A 18 -10.88 4.23 10.98
N ARG A 19 -9.94 4.70 11.81
CA ARG A 19 -8.61 4.09 11.94
C ARG A 19 -8.67 2.63 12.40
N SER A 20 -9.57 2.30 13.34
CA SER A 20 -9.72 0.92 13.83
C SER A 20 -10.26 -0.05 12.77
N LYS A 21 -11.11 0.43 11.85
CA LYS A 21 -11.69 -0.39 10.78
C LYS A 21 -10.73 -0.64 9.62
N ILE A 22 -9.95 0.37 9.24
CA ILE A 22 -9.06 0.29 8.08
C ILE A 22 -7.77 -0.49 8.40
N ASN A 23 -7.28 -0.42 9.64
CA ASN A 23 -6.07 -1.10 10.12
C ASN A 23 -4.84 -0.95 9.18
N ALA A 24 -4.69 0.21 8.54
CA ALA A 24 -3.55 0.51 7.66
C ALA A 24 -2.83 1.79 8.11
N LYS A 25 -1.52 1.83 7.87
CA LYS A 25 -0.66 2.98 8.21
C LYS A 25 -0.27 3.84 7.00
N LYS A 26 -0.33 3.26 5.80
CA LYS A 26 0.07 3.91 4.55
C LYS A 26 -1.09 3.88 3.57
N PHE A 27 -1.21 4.94 2.77
CA PHE A 27 -2.30 5.11 1.83
C PHE A 27 -1.76 5.68 0.52
N ILE A 28 -2.34 5.24 -0.60
CA ILE A 28 -2.31 6.02 -1.83
C ILE A 28 -3.40 7.07 -1.71
N ALA A 29 -3.03 8.34 -1.87
CA ALA A 29 -3.95 9.45 -1.93
C ALA A 29 -4.02 9.95 -3.37
N TYR A 30 -5.23 10.07 -3.92
CA TYR A 30 -5.45 10.69 -5.23
C TYR A 30 -6.75 11.49 -5.22
N LEU A 31 -6.85 12.43 -6.15
CA LEU A 31 -8.01 13.30 -6.33
C LEU A 31 -8.86 12.78 -7.49
N GLU A 32 -10.14 12.57 -7.22
CA GLU A 32 -11.15 12.20 -8.22
C GLU A 32 -12.24 13.29 -8.23
N GLY A 33 -12.13 14.22 -9.18
CA GLY A 33 -12.91 15.45 -9.18
C GLY A 33 -12.62 16.30 -7.95
N ASP A 34 -13.63 16.48 -7.09
CA ASP A 34 -13.51 17.22 -5.82
C ASP A 34 -13.38 16.29 -4.59
N THR A 35 -13.18 14.99 -4.82
CA THR A 35 -13.11 13.97 -3.75
C THR A 35 -11.70 13.44 -3.59
N ILE A 36 -11.19 13.44 -2.35
CA ILE A 36 -9.93 12.76 -2.01
C ILE A 36 -10.23 11.30 -1.69
N MET A 37 -9.61 10.41 -2.46
CA MET A 37 -9.67 8.97 -2.26
C MET A 37 -8.40 8.49 -1.55
N LEU A 38 -8.56 7.69 -0.49
CA LEU A 38 -7.46 7.06 0.25
C LEU A 38 -7.58 5.54 0.13
N ILE A 39 -6.63 4.92 -0.57
CA ILE A 39 -6.56 3.45 -0.69
C ILE A 39 -5.45 2.94 0.23
N PRO A 40 -5.76 2.07 1.22
CA PRO A 40 -4.74 1.53 2.10
C PRO A 40 -3.71 0.71 1.32
N ILE A 41 -2.44 0.90 1.64
CA ILE A 41 -1.34 0.09 1.12
C ILE A 41 -1.10 -1.02 2.16
N PRO A 42 -1.28 -2.31 1.79
CA PRO A 42 -0.96 -3.40 2.67
C PRO A 42 0.53 -3.36 3.02
N ASP A 43 0.88 -3.68 4.27
CA ASP A 43 2.28 -3.71 4.67
C ASP A 43 2.96 -4.88 3.94
N PRO A 44 4.05 -4.66 3.19
CA PRO A 44 4.77 -5.76 2.54
C PRO A 44 5.29 -6.81 3.54
N SER A 45 5.43 -6.47 4.83
CA SER A 45 5.72 -7.45 5.88
C SER A 45 4.53 -8.36 6.21
N GLU A 46 3.30 -7.93 5.98
CA GLU A 46 2.08 -8.77 6.07
C GLU A 46 1.89 -9.65 4.81
N ALA A 47 2.55 -9.30 3.70
CA ALA A 47 2.58 -10.09 2.46
C ALA A 47 3.64 -11.20 2.45
N LYS A 48 4.61 -11.18 3.38
CA LYS A 48 5.62 -12.24 3.51
C LYS A 48 4.95 -13.54 3.95
N GLY A 49 4.83 -14.49 3.01
CA GLY A 49 4.37 -15.85 3.26
C GLY A 49 2.87 -16.09 3.08
N SER A 50 2.07 -15.07 2.73
CA SER A 50 0.62 -15.19 2.49
C SER A 50 0.26 -15.24 0.99
N VAL A 51 1.22 -14.93 0.12
CA VAL A 51 1.06 -15.07 -1.33
C VAL A 51 1.48 -16.48 -1.72
N ASN A 52 0.51 -17.31 -2.13
CA ASN A 52 0.82 -18.60 -2.75
C ASN A 52 1.37 -18.30 -4.15
N ILE A 53 2.68 -18.15 -4.23
CA ILE A 53 3.39 -17.93 -5.48
C ILE A 53 3.33 -19.27 -6.23
N PRO A 54 2.68 -19.37 -7.42
CA PRO A 54 2.52 -20.62 -8.16
C PRO A 54 3.81 -21.07 -8.85
N TRP A 55 4.96 -20.50 -8.46
CA TRP A 55 6.28 -20.78 -9.00
C TRP A 55 7.14 -21.44 -7.92
N SER A 56 7.95 -22.42 -8.33
CA SER A 56 8.97 -23.02 -7.47
C SER A 56 10.07 -21.99 -7.18
N ILE A 57 10.88 -22.26 -6.15
CA ILE A 57 12.05 -21.42 -5.84
C ILE A 57 13.02 -21.37 -7.03
N GLU A 58 13.22 -22.50 -7.72
CA GLU A 58 14.09 -22.60 -8.90
C GLU A 58 13.59 -21.73 -10.06
N GLU A 59 12.27 -21.72 -10.32
CA GLU A 59 11.67 -20.87 -11.37
C GLU A 59 11.82 -19.38 -11.06
N LEU A 60 11.79 -19.00 -9.78
CA LEU A 60 12.01 -17.62 -9.36
C LEU A 60 13.48 -17.21 -9.48
N GLU A 61 14.42 -18.12 -9.23
CA GLU A 61 15.86 -17.87 -9.41
C GLU A 61 16.21 -17.70 -10.89
N GLU A 62 15.71 -18.57 -11.77
CA GLU A 62 15.94 -18.50 -13.22
C GLU A 62 15.39 -17.20 -13.83
N ALA A 63 14.16 -16.81 -13.47
CA ALA A 63 13.60 -15.51 -13.88
C ALA A 63 14.40 -14.32 -13.34
N GLY A 64 14.97 -14.45 -12.14
CA GLY A 64 15.85 -13.44 -11.55
C GLY A 64 17.15 -13.27 -12.33
N GLU A 65 17.73 -14.36 -12.84
CA GLU A 65 18.92 -14.33 -13.68
C GLU A 65 18.65 -13.74 -15.08
N GLU A 66 17.50 -14.04 -15.68
CA GLU A 66 17.11 -13.47 -16.98
C GLU A 66 16.86 -11.96 -16.91
N LEU A 67 16.26 -11.48 -15.82
CA LEU A 67 15.91 -10.07 -15.62
C LEU A 67 17.06 -9.23 -15.06
N ALA A 68 18.11 -9.86 -14.54
CA ALA A 68 19.29 -9.15 -14.08
C ALA A 68 19.94 -8.42 -15.27
N PRO A 69 20.18 -7.09 -15.18
CA PRO A 69 20.86 -6.37 -16.25
C PRO A 69 22.25 -6.99 -16.43
N LYS A 70 22.48 -7.57 -17.61
CA LYS A 70 23.79 -8.11 -17.99
C LYS A 70 24.79 -6.96 -17.90
N ARG A 71 25.73 -7.08 -16.96
CA ARG A 71 26.83 -6.12 -16.82
C ARG A 71 27.65 -6.19 -18.12
N GLY A 72 27.64 -5.09 -18.87
CA GLY A 72 28.54 -4.88 -20.02
C GLY A 72 29.98 -4.71 -19.57
#